data_AF-A0A366LTV7-F1
#
_entry.id   AF-A0A366LTV7-F1
#
_cell.length_a   1.000
_cell.length_b   1.000
_cell.length_c   1.000
_cell.angle_alpha   90.00
_cell.angle_beta   90.00
_cell.angle_gamma   90.00
#
_symmetry.space_group_name_H-M   'P 1'
#
loop_
_entity.id
_entity.type
_entity.pdbx_description
1 polymer ?
#
loop_
_entity_poly.entity_id
_entity_poly.type
_entity_poly.pdbx_seq_one_letter_code
_entity_poly.pdbx_strand_id
1 'polypeptide(L)'
;MLEALRRSMAARAPFTNDLPPELRHKRDLIVSTPALREYSRKLWIAGEGALAEAIAAESGRDPSDMTIRALARYVLEIPELAGTEPDPLAALNAIFDLLDSGWPESPAALGSDAVGRRERGSHGVTA
;
A
#
# COMPACT_ATOMS: atom_id res chain seq x y z
N MET A 1 -3.22 12.35 7.12
CA MET A 1 -3.03 10.99 7.68
C MET A 1 -2.08 10.12 6.85
N LEU A 2 -2.38 9.72 5.61
CA LEU A 2 -1.49 8.84 4.81
C LEU A 2 -0.10 9.43 4.61
N GLU A 3 0.01 10.74 4.34
CA GLU A 3 1.31 11.40 4.25
C GLU A 3 2.12 11.34 5.56
N ALA A 4 1.45 11.46 6.72
CA ALA A 4 2.11 11.33 8.01
C ALA A 4 2.66 9.91 8.21
N LEU A 5 1.90 8.89 7.79
CA LEU A 5 2.36 7.50 7.78
C LEU A 5 3.51 7.29 6.80
N ARG A 6 3.42 7.83 5.57
CA ARG A 6 4.49 7.77 4.56
C ARG A 6 5.80 8.35 5.12
N ARG A 7 5.76 9.56 5.67
CA ARG A 7 6.90 10.22 6.32
C ARG A 7 7.45 9.41 7.50
N SER A 8 6.57 8.89 8.34
CA SER A 8 6.93 8.07 9.50
C SER A 8 7.68 6.81 9.06
N MET A 9 7.18 6.11 8.04
CA MET A 9 7.83 4.93 7.47
C MET A 9 9.17 5.27 6.80
N ALA A 10 9.22 6.33 5.99
CA ALA A 10 10.43 6.75 5.29
C ALA A 10 11.59 7.11 6.24
N ALA A 11 11.28 7.57 7.46
CA ALA A 11 12.28 7.88 8.49
C ALA A 11 12.85 6.64 9.21
N ARG A 12 12.43 5.42 8.86
CA ARG A 12 12.84 4.18 9.54
C ARG A 12 13.53 3.23 8.57
N ALA A 13 14.42 2.39 9.09
CA ALA A 13 14.92 1.25 8.32
C ALA A 13 13.72 0.36 7.92
N PRO A 14 13.70 -0.19 6.69
CA PRO A 14 14.76 -0.20 5.67
C PRO A 14 14.78 1.01 4.71
N PHE A 15 13.87 1.97 4.85
CA PHE A 15 13.61 3.03 3.86
C PHE A 15 14.56 4.23 3.92
N THR A 16 15.30 4.38 5.01
CA THR A 16 16.30 5.43 5.17
C THR A 16 17.73 4.88 5.08
N ASN A 17 18.58 5.64 4.38
CA ASN A 17 20.03 5.44 4.37
C ASN A 17 20.75 6.38 5.35
N ASP A 18 20.03 7.35 5.93
CA ASP A 18 20.55 8.28 6.94
C ASP A 18 20.51 7.64 8.33
N LEU A 19 21.29 6.58 8.49
CA LEU A 19 21.46 5.86 9.75
C LEU A 19 22.94 5.88 10.13
N PRO A 20 23.28 5.96 11.42
CA PRO A 20 24.63 5.69 11.91
C PRO A 20 25.18 4.36 11.36
N PRO A 21 26.51 4.23 11.12
CA PRO A 21 27.10 3.03 10.52
C PRO A 21 26.71 1.72 11.23
N GLU A 22 26.66 1.72 12.56
CA GLU A 22 26.27 0.56 13.37
C GLU A 22 24.83 0.12 13.09
N LEU A 23 23.90 1.08 12.95
CA LEU A 23 22.50 0.78 12.64
C LEU A 23 22.32 0.31 11.20
N ARG A 24 23.13 0.80 10.25
CA ARG A 24 23.14 0.26 8.88
C ARG A 24 23.59 -1.18 8.85
N HIS A 25 24.69 -1.51 9.55
CA HIS A 25 25.17 -2.89 9.62
C HIS A 25 24.14 -3.83 10.26
N LYS A 26 23.50 -3.40 11.35
CA LYS A 26 22.41 -4.15 11.99
C LYS A 26 21.22 -4.35 11.05
N ARG A 27 20.80 -3.31 10.31
CA ARG A 27 19.75 -3.41 9.29
C ARG A 27 20.12 -4.45 8.24
N ASP A 28 21.33 -4.37 7.68
CA ASP A 28 21.77 -5.25 6.60
C ASP A 28 21.80 -6.72 7.05
N LEU A 29 22.25 -6.98 8.28
CA LEU A 29 22.19 -8.31 8.89
C LEU A 29 20.74 -8.82 9.00
N ILE A 30 19.81 -7.98 9.44
CA ILE A 30 18.39 -8.35 9.56
C ILE A 30 17.78 -8.63 8.19
N VAL A 31 17.99 -7.74 7.21
CA VAL A 31 17.40 -7.84 5.87
C VAL A 31 17.92 -9.07 5.11
N SER A 32 19.23 -9.34 5.21
CA SER A 32 19.88 -10.48 4.53
C SER A 32 19.62 -11.85 5.18
N THR A 33 19.13 -11.89 6.43
CA THR A 33 18.91 -13.14 7.16
C THR A 33 17.41 -13.46 7.27
N PRO A 34 16.89 -14.50 6.58
CA PRO A 34 15.46 -14.79 6.55
C PRO A 34 14.80 -14.92 7.93
N ALA A 35 15.44 -15.62 8.87
CA ALA A 35 14.89 -15.82 10.22
C ALA A 35 14.81 -14.51 11.02
N LEU A 36 15.79 -13.61 10.85
CA LEU A 36 15.79 -12.30 11.52
C LEU A 36 14.75 -11.36 10.91
N ARG A 37 14.57 -11.41 9.58
CA ARG A 37 13.54 -10.65 8.89
C ARG A 37 12.15 -11.09 9.32
N GLU A 38 11.87 -12.40 9.35
CA GLU A 38 10.60 -12.92 9.83
C GLU A 38 10.31 -12.52 11.28
N TYR A 39 11.33 -12.58 12.14
CA TYR A 39 11.21 -12.12 13.52
C TYR A 39 10.95 -10.61 13.61
N SER A 40 11.66 -9.79 12.83
CA SER A 40 11.43 -8.35 12.72
C SER A 40 9.99 -8.04 12.32
N ARG A 41 9.46 -8.71 11.30
CA ARG A 41 8.07 -8.57 10.86
C ARG A 41 7.07 -8.84 12.00
N LYS A 42 7.31 -9.87 12.83
CA LYS A 42 6.46 -10.16 14.00
C LYS A 42 6.46 -9.01 15.01
N LEU A 43 7.62 -8.39 15.26
CA LEU A 43 7.72 -7.23 16.15
C LEU A 43 6.96 -6.01 15.61
N TRP A 44 7.03 -5.76 14.30
CA TRP A 44 6.28 -4.68 13.66
C TRP A 44 4.77 -4.90 13.76
N ILE A 45 4.31 -6.08 13.38
CA ILE A 45 2.89 -6.44 13.39
C ILE A 45 2.29 -6.41 14.80
N ALA A 46 3.07 -6.70 15.84
CA ALA A 46 2.61 -6.59 17.23
C ALA A 46 2.14 -5.16 17.58
N GLY A 47 2.59 -4.15 16.85
CA GLY A 47 2.16 -2.76 16.98
C GLY A 47 0.82 -2.42 16.30
N GLU A 48 0.12 -3.37 15.67
CA GLU A 48 -1.13 -3.10 14.94
C GLU A 48 -2.16 -2.36 15.79
N GLY A 49 -2.40 -2.81 17.01
CA GLY A 49 -3.39 -2.17 17.90
C GLY A 49 -3.06 -0.71 18.19
N ALA A 50 -1.81 -0.43 18.57
CA ALA A 50 -1.35 0.92 18.85
C ALA A 50 -1.42 1.84 17.62
N LEU A 51 -1.10 1.30 16.44
CA LEU A 51 -1.23 2.06 15.20
C LEU A 51 -2.70 2.30 14.82
N ALA A 52 -3.57 1.31 14.99
CA ALA A 52 -5.00 1.46 14.75
C ALA A 52 -5.61 2.54 15.66
N GLU A 53 -5.25 2.56 16.94
CA GLU A 53 -5.65 3.62 17.88
C GLU A 53 -5.19 5.01 17.43
N ALA A 54 -3.94 5.14 16.99
CA ALA A 54 -3.41 6.42 16.50
C ALA A 54 -4.13 6.91 15.23
N ILE A 55 -4.41 6.00 14.28
CA ILE A 55 -5.15 6.31 13.05
C ILE A 55 -6.60 6.69 13.37
N ALA A 56 -7.26 5.96 14.29
CA ALA A 56 -8.61 6.24 14.75
C ALA A 56 -8.73 7.63 15.40
N ALA A 57 -7.79 7.97 16.29
CA ALA A 57 -7.75 9.27 16.94
C ALA A 57 -7.60 10.43 15.94
N GLU A 58 -6.71 10.28 14.96
CA GLU A 58 -6.47 11.30 13.92
C GLU A 58 -7.67 11.45 12.95
N SER A 59 -8.38 10.35 12.68
CA SER A 59 -9.51 10.34 11.73
C SER A 59 -10.88 10.56 12.37
N GLY A 60 -10.96 10.63 13.71
CA GLY A 60 -12.22 10.72 14.44
C GLY A 60 -13.11 9.48 14.31
N ARG A 61 -12.51 8.30 14.12
CA ARG A 61 -13.20 7.02 13.90
C ARG A 61 -13.02 6.07 15.09
N ASP A 62 -13.80 5.00 15.08
CA ASP A 62 -13.68 3.93 16.08
C ASP A 62 -12.43 3.07 15.78
N PRO A 63 -11.57 2.77 16.78
CA PRO A 63 -10.38 1.91 16.58
C PRO A 63 -10.73 0.46 16.23
N SER A 64 -11.96 0.01 16.50
CA SER A 64 -12.47 -1.30 16.08
C SER A 64 -12.98 -1.33 14.64
N ASP A 65 -13.07 -0.18 13.96
CA ASP A 65 -13.45 -0.08 12.55
C ASP A 65 -12.52 -0.94 11.68
N MET A 66 -13.13 -1.85 10.90
CA MET A 66 -12.39 -2.81 10.09
C MET A 66 -11.43 -2.12 9.10
N THR A 67 -11.79 -0.95 8.57
CA THR A 67 -10.93 -0.23 7.62
C THR A 67 -9.72 0.41 8.30
N ILE A 68 -9.85 0.82 9.56
CA ILE A 68 -8.73 1.35 10.36
C ILE A 68 -7.74 0.23 10.67
N ARG A 69 -8.25 -0.92 11.12
CA ARG A 69 -7.43 -2.11 11.39
C ARG A 69 -6.74 -2.63 10.12
N ALA A 70 -7.47 -2.66 9.00
CA ALA A 70 -6.91 -3.06 7.71
C ALA A 70 -5.78 -2.12 7.28
N LEU A 71 -5.98 -0.79 7.36
CA LEU A 71 -4.94 0.17 7.03
C LEU A 71 -3.71 0.00 7.92
N ALA A 72 -3.90 -0.14 9.24
CA ALA A 72 -2.80 -0.38 10.18
C ALA A 72 -2.02 -1.65 9.81
N ARG A 73 -2.73 -2.75 9.53
CA ARG A 73 -2.11 -4.01 9.10
C ARG A 73 -1.34 -3.84 7.79
N TYR A 74 -1.92 -3.21 6.78
CA TYR A 74 -1.27 -3.01 5.48
C TYR A 74 0.01 -2.19 5.61
N VAL A 75 -0.03 -1.10 6.37
CA VAL A 75 1.16 -0.25 6.57
C VAL A 75 2.28 -1.01 7.29
N LEU A 76 1.95 -1.85 8.28
CA LEU A 76 2.94 -2.64 9.02
C LEU A 76 3.56 -3.79 8.21
N GLU A 77 2.94 -4.18 7.10
CA GLU A 77 3.49 -5.20 6.18
C GLU A 77 4.43 -4.61 5.13
N ILE A 78 4.42 -3.28 4.92
CA ILE A 78 5.25 -2.60 3.91
C ILE A 78 6.75 -2.91 4.07
N PRO A 79 7.35 -2.93 5.29
CA PRO A 79 8.77 -3.28 5.44
C PRO A 79 9.13 -4.67 4.91
N GLU A 80 8.24 -5.66 5.04
CA GLU A 80 8.50 -7.00 4.49
C GLU A 80 8.41 -6.99 2.96
N LEU A 81 7.43 -6.27 2.40
CA LEU A 81 7.17 -6.23 0.96
C LEU A 81 8.22 -5.42 0.20
N ALA A 82 8.54 -4.22 0.67
CA ALA A 82 9.38 -3.24 -0.04
C ALA A 82 10.81 -3.16 0.48
N GLY A 83 11.10 -3.77 1.64
CA GLY A 83 12.39 -3.59 2.32
C GLY A 83 13.59 -4.21 1.64
N THR A 84 13.36 -5.15 0.70
CA THR A 84 14.40 -5.84 -0.07
C THR A 84 14.47 -5.38 -1.52
N GLU A 85 13.62 -4.42 -1.92
CA GLU A 85 13.68 -3.86 -3.27
C GLU A 85 15.00 -3.11 -3.51
N PRO A 86 15.47 -3.01 -4.78
CA PRO A 86 16.70 -2.26 -5.09
C PRO A 86 16.65 -0.79 -4.65
N ASP A 87 15.48 -0.18 -4.70
CA ASP A 87 15.19 1.13 -4.13
C ASP A 87 13.98 1.04 -3.17
N PRO A 88 14.23 0.75 -1.88
CA PRO A 88 13.16 0.59 -0.90
C PRO A 88 12.31 1.85 -0.73
N LEU A 89 12.91 3.05 -0.86
CA LEU A 89 12.20 4.31 -0.68
C LEU A 89 11.27 4.58 -1.86
N ALA A 90 11.71 4.31 -3.10
CA ALA A 90 10.84 4.38 -4.26
C ALA A 90 9.67 3.37 -4.17
N ALA A 91 9.95 2.14 -3.72
CA ALA A 91 8.91 1.12 -3.51
C ALA A 91 7.90 1.53 -2.43
N LEU A 92 8.36 2.10 -1.31
CA LEU A 92 7.51 2.69 -0.26
C LEU A 92 6.58 3.76 -0.84
N ASN A 93 7.13 4.69 -1.61
CA ASN A 93 6.36 5.78 -2.20
C ASN A 93 5.27 5.24 -3.14
N ALA A 94 5.62 4.29 -4.02
CA ALA A 94 4.67 3.66 -4.93
C ALA A 94 3.51 2.94 -4.20
N ILE A 95 3.80 2.28 -3.08
CA ILE A 95 2.75 1.66 -2.24
C ILE A 95 1.83 2.72 -1.64
N PHE A 96 2.38 3.80 -1.09
CA PHE A 96 1.56 4.87 -0.54
C PHE A 96 0.76 5.63 -1.60
N ASP A 97 1.30 5.77 -2.82
CA ASP A 97 0.57 6.34 -3.95
C ASP A 97 -0.62 5.46 -4.31
N LEU A 98 -0.44 4.13 -4.34
CA LEU A 98 -1.54 3.17 -4.54
C LEU A 98 -2.59 3.22 -3.40
N LEU A 99 -2.15 3.37 -2.15
CA LEU A 99 -3.07 3.50 -1.01
C LEU A 99 -3.88 4.79 -1.06
N ASP A 100 -3.33 5.86 -1.65
CA ASP A 100 -3.99 7.16 -1.78
C ASP A 100 -4.93 7.22 -2.98
N SER A 101 -4.50 6.70 -4.14
CA SER A 101 -5.32 6.70 -5.37
C SER A 101 -6.34 5.56 -5.44
N GLY A 102 -6.15 4.51 -4.64
CA GLY A 102 -6.84 3.24 -4.81
C GLY A 102 -6.38 2.49 -6.07
N TRP A 103 -7.00 1.35 -6.34
CA TRP A 103 -6.69 0.54 -7.52
C TRP A 103 -7.27 1.21 -8.79
N PRO A 104 -6.47 1.41 -9.85
CA PRO A 104 -6.97 2.01 -11.08
C PRO A 104 -8.02 1.08 -11.72
N GLU A 105 -9.16 1.62 -12.11
CA GLU A 105 -10.12 0.87 -12.93
C GLU A 105 -9.48 0.48 -14.26
N SER A 106 -9.67 -0.78 -14.68
CA SER A 106 -9.19 -1.24 -15.99
C SER A 106 -9.95 -0.49 -17.09
N PRO A 107 -9.28 0.05 -18.12
CA PRO A 107 -9.92 0.86 -19.17
C PRO A 107 -10.88 0.07 -20.10
N ALA A 108 -11.32 -1.14 -19.76
CA ALA A 108 -12.08 -2.04 -20.63
C ALA A 108 -13.62 -2.00 -20.45
N ALA A 109 -14.18 -1.08 -19.67
CA ALA A 109 -15.63 -0.97 -19.48
C ALA A 109 -16.32 0.13 -20.32
N LEU A 110 -15.58 0.83 -21.20
CA LEU A 110 -16.14 1.82 -22.13
C LEU A 110 -15.97 1.35 -23.58
N GLY A 111 -16.65 0.26 -23.96
CA GLY A 111 -16.53 -0.27 -25.32
C GLY A 111 -17.56 -1.29 -25.80
N SER A 112 -18.56 -1.68 -25.00
CA SER A 112 -19.49 -2.77 -25.39
C SER A 112 -20.92 -2.35 -25.73
N ASP A 113 -21.27 -1.06 -25.67
CA ASP A 113 -22.66 -0.60 -25.92
C ASP A 113 -22.88 0.11 -27.26
N ALA A 114 -21.83 0.35 -28.05
CA ALA A 114 -21.94 1.11 -29.30
C ALA A 114 -22.16 0.28 -30.58
N VAL A 115 -22.00 -1.05 -30.53
CA VAL A 115 -22.01 -1.91 -31.74
C VAL A 115 -23.35 -2.64 -31.99
N GLY A 116 -24.32 -2.59 -31.07
CA GLY A 116 -25.56 -3.37 -31.20
C GLY A 116 -26.81 -2.66 -31.77
N ARG A 117 -26.81 -1.34 -31.95
CA ARG A 117 -28.06 -0.56 -32.24
C ARG A 117 -28.20 -0.08 -33.70
N ARG A 118 -27.24 -0.32 -34.59
CA ARG A 118 -27.24 0.26 -35.95
C ARG A 118 -27.74 -0.63 -37.09
N GLU A 119 -28.29 -1.82 -36.85
CA GLU A 119 -28.80 -2.69 -37.93
C GLU A 119 -30.31 -3.03 -37.91
N ARG A 120 -31.12 -2.36 -37.09
CA ARG A 120 -32.60 -2.46 -37.19
C ARG A 120 -33.22 -1.15 -37.63
N GLY A 121 -33.16 -0.89 -38.93
CA GLY A 121 -33.93 0.18 -39.52
C GLY A 121 -33.38 0.64 -40.85
N SER A 122 -33.64 -0.13 -41.91
CA SER A 122 -33.99 0.40 -43.23
C SER A 122 -33.94 -0.72 -44.26
N HIS A 123 -35.02 -1.47 -44.41
CA HIS A 123 -35.46 -2.00 -45.71
C HIS A 123 -36.97 -1.70 -45.80
N GLY A 124 -37.26 -0.44 -46.14
CA GLY A 124 -38.55 -0.06 -46.68
C GLY A 124 -38.67 -0.54 -48.12
N VAL A 125 -39.81 -1.16 -48.41
CA VAL A 125 -40.69 -0.88 -49.55
C VAL A 125 -40.01 -0.60 -50.91
N THR A 126 -40.23 -1.51 -51.86
CA THR A 126 -40.59 -1.15 -53.24
C THR A 126 -41.45 -2.24 -53.88
N ALA A 127 -42.65 -1.79 -54.32
CA ALA A 127 -43.52 -2.26 -55.41
C ALA A 127 -44.03 -3.71 -55.43
#